data_AF-A0A7L4TRL5-F1
#
_entry.id   AF-A0A7L4TRL5-F1
#
_cell.length_a   1.000
_cell.length_b   1.000
_cell.length_c   1.000
_cell.angle_alpha   90.00
_cell.angle_beta   90.00
_cell.angle_gamma   90.00
#
_symmetry.space_group_name_H-M   'P 1'
#
loop_
_entity.id
_entity.type
_entity.pdbx_description
1 polymer ?
#
loop_
_entity_poly.entity_id
_entity_poly.type
_entity_poly.pdbx_seq_one_letter_code
_entity_poly.pdbx_strand_id
1 'polypeptide(L)'
;VLLKDHRVDRALPLCASEEQLEMMASFKAQVMREMDAYIGLRAGDNISELSDVPSDKMALHGKTVGTKVHREIRVPKTRWVVLRYPSSSMAQLANTSTEAFEDFYFNVCNLDYSKMDKAMDSLVALFDKTDRVHIKGPGTDLTFSVKGVPSIKCAGHMNIP
;
A
#
# COMPACT_ATOMS: atom_id res chain seq x y z
N VAL A 1 -18.35 -8.47 -12.32
CA VAL A 1 -17.99 -7.37 -11.39
C VAL A 1 -18.12 -7.91 -9.97
N LEU A 2 -17.07 -7.81 -9.15
CA LEU A 2 -17.11 -8.14 -7.72
C LEU A 2 -17.09 -6.81 -6.94
N LEU A 3 -18.13 -6.56 -6.15
CA LEU A 3 -18.20 -5.37 -5.28
C LEU A 3 -17.60 -5.72 -3.91
N LYS A 4 -16.84 -4.78 -3.35
CA LYS A 4 -16.27 -4.88 -2.00
C LYS A 4 -16.77 -3.72 -1.15
N ASP A 5 -17.46 -4.05 -0.06
CA ASP A 5 -17.84 -3.10 0.99
C ASP A 5 -16.94 -3.38 2.20
N HIS A 6 -16.28 -2.35 2.73
CA HIS A 6 -15.31 -2.54 3.82
C HIS A 6 -15.95 -3.05 5.12
N ARG A 7 -17.22 -2.76 5.38
CA ARG A 7 -17.94 -3.26 6.56
C ARG A 7 -18.22 -4.76 6.43
N VAL A 8 -18.53 -5.21 5.21
CA VAL A 8 -18.70 -6.64 4.91
C VAL A 8 -17.34 -7.36 4.93
N ASP A 9 -16.33 -6.77 4.29
CA ASP A 9 -14.98 -7.33 4.26
C ASP A 9 -14.36 -7.42 5.67
N ARG A 10 -14.70 -6.49 6.58
CA ARG A 10 -14.34 -6.53 8.01
C ARG A 10 -14.95 -7.73 8.73
N ALA A 11 -16.16 -8.16 8.39
CA ALA A 11 -16.81 -9.29 9.05
C ALA A 11 -16.07 -10.63 8.81
N LEU A 12 -15.39 -10.76 7.66
CA LEU A 12 -14.66 -11.96 7.29
C LEU A 12 -13.50 -12.28 8.25
N PRO A 13 -12.53 -11.38 8.52
CA PRO A 13 -11.46 -11.65 9.45
C PRO A 13 -11.91 -11.74 10.91
N LEU A 14 -13.00 -11.07 11.33
CA LEU A 14 -13.47 -11.15 12.72
C LEU A 14 -13.72 -12.58 13.20
N CYS A 15 -14.30 -13.41 12.34
CA CYS A 15 -14.63 -14.80 12.64
C CYS A 15 -13.81 -15.79 11.81
N ALA A 16 -12.70 -15.35 11.20
CA ALA A 16 -11.97 -16.17 10.24
C ALA A 16 -11.37 -17.43 10.87
N SER A 17 -11.58 -18.57 10.22
CA SER A 17 -10.77 -19.77 10.39
C SER A 17 -9.64 -19.83 9.36
N GLU A 18 -8.63 -20.64 9.63
CA GLU A 18 -7.54 -20.88 8.67
C GLU A 18 -8.07 -21.54 7.39
N GLU A 19 -8.93 -22.55 7.52
CA GLU A 19 -9.56 -23.24 6.39
C GLU A 19 -10.31 -22.27 5.46
N GLN A 20 -11.12 -21.37 6.04
CA GLN A 20 -11.85 -20.36 5.27
C GLN A 20 -10.89 -19.44 4.51
N LEU A 21 -9.87 -18.92 5.19
CA LEU A 21 -8.92 -17.99 4.58
C LEU A 21 -8.05 -18.66 3.53
N GLU A 22 -7.74 -19.93 3.70
CA GLU A 22 -7.01 -20.73 2.71
C GLU A 22 -7.84 -20.96 1.44
N MET A 23 -9.11 -21.32 1.60
CA MET A 23 -10.04 -21.44 0.47
C MET A 23 -10.17 -20.10 -0.28
N MET A 24 -10.34 -19.00 0.45
CA MET A 24 -10.39 -17.66 -0.12
C MET A 24 -9.09 -17.28 -0.83
N ALA A 25 -7.94 -17.62 -0.25
CA ALA A 25 -6.64 -17.34 -0.84
C ALA A 25 -6.45 -18.12 -2.14
N SER A 26 -6.83 -19.40 -2.19
CA SER A 26 -6.75 -20.24 -3.38
C SER A 26 -7.58 -19.66 -4.54
N PHE A 27 -8.86 -19.34 -4.27
CA PHE A 27 -9.75 -18.74 -5.26
C PHE A 27 -9.20 -17.41 -5.80
N LYS A 28 -8.84 -16.48 -4.89
CA LYS A 28 -8.33 -15.16 -5.27
C LYS A 28 -6.97 -15.24 -5.97
N ALA A 29 -6.12 -16.20 -5.60
CA ALA A 29 -4.84 -16.45 -6.24
C ALA A 29 -5.05 -16.91 -7.69
N GLN A 30 -6.01 -17.80 -7.94
CA GLN A 30 -6.32 -18.23 -9.29
C GLN A 30 -6.78 -17.05 -10.16
N VAL A 31 -7.73 -16.25 -9.67
CA VAL A 31 -8.17 -15.05 -10.38
C VAL A 31 -6.98 -14.12 -10.68
N MET A 32 -6.10 -13.87 -9.71
CA MET A 32 -4.95 -12.99 -9.88
C MET A 32 -3.93 -13.51 -10.91
N ARG A 33 -3.74 -14.83 -11.04
CA ARG A 33 -2.82 -15.40 -12.04
C ARG A 33 -3.29 -15.17 -13.47
N GLU A 34 -4.60 -15.12 -13.68
CA GLU A 34 -5.20 -14.88 -14.99
C GLU A 34 -5.28 -13.37 -15.34
N MET A 35 -4.83 -12.46 -14.46
CA MET A 35 -4.89 -11.02 -14.72
C MET A 35 -3.66 -10.53 -15.49
N ASP A 36 -3.87 -9.76 -16.56
CA ASP A 36 -2.80 -9.05 -17.27
C ASP A 36 -2.28 -7.81 -16.51
N ALA A 37 -3.15 -7.21 -15.69
CA ALA A 37 -2.86 -6.03 -14.91
C ALA A 37 -3.79 -5.91 -13.69
N TYR A 38 -3.34 -5.22 -12.65
CA TYR A 38 -4.11 -4.92 -11.45
C TYR A 38 -4.12 -3.41 -11.16
N ILE A 39 -5.31 -2.83 -11.02
CA ILE A 39 -5.49 -1.45 -10.57
C ILE A 39 -6.19 -1.48 -9.21
N GLY A 40 -5.49 -1.05 -8.17
CA GLY A 40 -6.01 -0.99 -6.80
C GLY A 40 -6.40 0.43 -6.42
N LEU A 41 -7.67 0.80 -6.63
CA LEU A 41 -8.25 2.05 -6.15
C LEU A 41 -8.76 1.87 -4.71
N ARG A 42 -8.34 2.74 -3.79
CA ARG A 42 -8.72 2.67 -2.37
C ARG A 42 -9.40 3.95 -1.92
N ALA A 43 -10.67 3.86 -1.55
CA ALA A 43 -11.52 4.96 -1.12
C ALA A 43 -12.41 4.51 0.05
N GLY A 44 -11.81 4.31 1.23
CA GLY A 44 -12.58 3.85 2.39
C GLY A 44 -13.40 4.98 3.02
N ASP A 45 -14.62 4.64 3.44
CA ASP A 45 -15.51 5.55 4.18
C ASP A 45 -15.11 5.71 5.66
N ASN A 46 -14.33 4.77 6.18
CA ASN A 46 -13.85 4.77 7.56
C ASN A 46 -12.43 4.20 7.63
N ILE A 47 -11.47 4.99 8.10
CA ILE A 47 -10.07 4.54 8.23
C ILE A 47 -9.88 3.50 9.35
N SER A 48 -10.78 3.51 10.33
CA SER A 48 -10.71 2.68 11.54
C SER A 48 -11.57 1.43 11.43
N GLU A 49 -11.99 1.05 10.22
CA GLU A 49 -12.96 -0.04 10.02
C GLU A 49 -12.47 -1.35 10.65
N LEU A 50 -11.18 -1.67 10.55
CA LEU A 50 -10.63 -2.93 11.08
C LEU A 50 -10.13 -2.82 12.53
N SER A 51 -10.38 -1.71 13.24
CA SER A 51 -9.72 -1.43 14.53
C SER A 51 -10.03 -2.41 15.66
N ASP A 52 -11.14 -3.13 15.58
CA ASP A 52 -11.55 -4.13 16.58
C ASP A 52 -11.39 -5.57 16.10
N VAL A 53 -10.75 -5.77 14.95
CA VAL A 53 -10.40 -7.11 14.47
C VAL A 53 -9.23 -7.65 15.30
N PRO A 54 -9.35 -8.85 15.90
CA PRO A 54 -8.27 -9.45 16.69
C PRO A 54 -6.96 -9.58 15.89
N SER A 55 -5.84 -9.32 16.57
CA SER A 55 -4.52 -9.26 15.93
C SER A 55 -4.06 -10.60 15.36
N ASP A 56 -4.43 -11.71 15.99
CA ASP A 56 -4.19 -13.08 15.51
C ASP A 56 -4.92 -13.36 14.19
N LYS A 57 -6.17 -12.88 14.06
CA LYS A 57 -6.95 -12.98 12.81
C LYS A 57 -6.36 -12.13 11.70
N MET A 58 -5.87 -10.93 12.02
CA MET A 58 -5.16 -10.10 11.06
C MET A 58 -3.84 -10.71 10.61
N ALA A 59 -3.08 -11.31 11.53
CA ALA A 59 -1.88 -12.06 11.21
C ALA A 59 -2.19 -13.26 10.30
N LEU A 60 -3.27 -14.00 10.58
CA LEU A 60 -3.71 -15.14 9.77
C LEU A 60 -4.12 -14.73 8.35
N HIS A 61 -4.93 -13.67 8.20
CA HIS A 61 -5.27 -13.11 6.89
C HIS A 61 -4.00 -12.63 6.14
N GLY A 62 -3.05 -12.03 6.86
CA GLY A 62 -1.77 -11.59 6.31
C GLY A 62 -0.90 -12.74 5.78
N LYS A 63 -0.86 -13.87 6.50
CA LYS A 63 -0.11 -15.09 6.11
C LYS A 63 -0.76 -15.85 4.95
N THR A 64 -2.08 -15.79 4.82
CA THR A 64 -2.86 -16.50 3.80
C THR A 64 -3.08 -15.60 2.58
N VAL A 65 -4.22 -14.90 2.50
CA VAL A 65 -4.63 -14.05 1.39
C VAL A 65 -3.57 -12.97 1.09
N GLY A 66 -3.00 -12.37 2.12
CA GLY A 66 -1.94 -11.37 1.98
C GLY A 66 -0.71 -11.94 1.27
N THR A 67 -0.18 -13.07 1.72
CA THR A 67 1.02 -13.67 1.11
C THR A 67 0.71 -14.29 -0.25
N LYS A 68 -0.23 -15.25 -0.31
CA LYS A 68 -0.47 -16.07 -1.51
C LYS A 68 -0.95 -15.24 -2.70
N VAL A 69 -1.82 -14.27 -2.46
CA VAL A 69 -2.36 -13.43 -3.54
C VAL A 69 -1.44 -12.23 -3.82
N HIS A 70 -1.01 -11.52 -2.77
CA HIS A 70 -0.33 -10.22 -2.98
C HIS A 70 1.17 -10.38 -3.15
N ARG A 71 1.85 -11.11 -2.25
CA ARG A 71 3.32 -11.20 -2.23
C ARG A 71 3.87 -12.19 -3.24
N GLU A 72 3.16 -13.27 -3.51
CA GLU A 72 3.63 -14.35 -4.40
C GLU A 72 3.17 -14.20 -5.86
N ILE A 73 2.08 -13.45 -6.10
CA ILE A 73 1.46 -13.36 -7.44
C ILE A 73 1.36 -11.90 -7.88
N ARG A 74 0.52 -11.08 -7.23
CA ARG A 74 0.23 -9.72 -7.71
C ARG A 74 1.50 -8.87 -7.86
N VAL A 75 2.28 -8.72 -6.79
CA VAL A 75 3.49 -7.87 -6.80
C VAL A 75 4.57 -8.37 -7.77
N PRO A 76 4.95 -9.67 -7.77
CA PRO A 76 6.06 -10.13 -8.61
C PRO A 76 5.67 -10.54 -10.05
N LYS A 77 4.41 -10.86 -10.32
CA LYS A 77 4.01 -11.52 -11.60
C LYS A 77 2.99 -10.74 -12.42
N THR A 78 2.51 -9.60 -11.95
CA THR A 78 1.54 -8.77 -12.69
C THR A 78 2.04 -7.34 -12.84
N ARG A 79 1.55 -6.63 -13.85
CA ARG A 79 1.66 -5.16 -13.87
C ARG A 79 0.65 -4.61 -12.88
N TRP A 80 1.05 -3.72 -12.00
CA TRP A 80 0.11 -3.20 -11.01
C TRP A 80 0.33 -1.72 -10.75
N VAL A 81 -0.78 -1.05 -10.44
CA VAL A 81 -0.75 0.29 -9.85
C VAL A 81 -1.73 0.31 -8.68
N VAL A 82 -1.35 1.00 -7.61
CA VAL A 82 -2.26 1.31 -6.51
C VAL A 82 -2.30 2.80 -6.31
N LEU A 83 -3.50 3.29 -5.98
CA LEU A 83 -3.76 4.70 -5.75
C LEU A 83 -4.90 4.84 -4.75
N ARG A 84 -4.99 6.02 -4.15
CA ARG A 84 -6.15 6.39 -3.34
C ARG A 84 -7.16 7.15 -4.18
N TYR A 85 -8.34 7.35 -3.62
CA TYR A 85 -9.27 8.36 -4.09
C TYR A 85 -9.66 9.19 -2.87
N PRO A 86 -9.79 10.52 -3.00
CA PRO A 86 -10.18 11.35 -1.88
C PRO A 86 -11.56 10.90 -1.35
N SER A 87 -11.67 10.78 -0.03
CA SER A 87 -12.92 10.41 0.64
C SER A 87 -13.15 11.30 1.84
N SER A 88 -14.40 11.37 2.31
CA SER A 88 -14.75 12.14 3.50
C SER A 88 -13.98 11.68 4.75
N SER A 89 -13.63 10.38 4.83
CA SER A 89 -12.78 9.86 5.91
C SER A 89 -11.39 10.46 5.90
N MET A 90 -10.77 10.60 4.72
CA MET A 90 -9.45 11.21 4.61
C MET A 90 -9.50 12.71 4.90
N ALA A 91 -10.54 13.40 4.42
CA ALA A 91 -10.75 14.82 4.71
C ALA A 91 -10.91 15.08 6.22
N GLN A 92 -11.67 14.22 6.91
CA GLN A 92 -11.84 14.27 8.36
C GLN A 92 -10.51 14.09 9.10
N LEU A 93 -9.67 13.14 8.69
CA LEU A 93 -8.34 12.94 9.28
C LEU A 93 -7.40 14.14 9.05
N ALA A 94 -7.56 14.81 7.92
CA ALA A 94 -6.82 16.02 7.60
C ALA A 94 -7.41 17.29 8.28
N ASN A 95 -8.52 17.18 9.01
CA ASN A 95 -9.27 18.31 9.57
C ASN A 95 -9.67 19.36 8.51
N THR A 96 -10.19 18.90 7.38
CA THR A 96 -10.59 19.75 6.24
C THR A 96 -11.98 19.36 5.71
N SER A 97 -12.59 20.22 4.90
CA SER A 97 -13.78 19.83 4.12
C SER A 97 -13.40 18.83 3.02
N THR A 98 -14.36 18.04 2.53
CA THR A 98 -14.10 17.05 1.47
C THR A 98 -13.56 17.69 0.20
N GLU A 99 -14.13 18.83 -0.22
CA GLU A 99 -13.69 19.56 -1.42
C GLU A 99 -12.27 20.12 -1.26
N ALA A 100 -11.95 20.74 -0.12
CA ALA A 100 -10.59 21.23 0.13
C ALA A 100 -9.54 20.10 0.18
N PHE A 101 -9.93 18.94 0.71
CA PHE A 101 -9.06 17.76 0.71
C PHE A 101 -8.88 17.18 -0.70
N GLU A 102 -9.94 17.16 -1.50
CA GLU A 102 -9.91 16.70 -2.88
C GLU A 102 -8.97 17.57 -3.74
N ASP A 103 -9.08 18.90 -3.63
CA ASP A 103 -8.16 19.84 -4.28
C ASP A 103 -6.71 19.58 -3.85
N PHE A 104 -6.46 19.45 -2.55
CA PHE A 104 -5.14 19.11 -2.03
C PHE A 104 -4.63 17.78 -2.58
N TYR A 105 -5.47 16.73 -2.57
CA TYR A 105 -5.14 15.40 -3.05
C TYR A 105 -4.69 15.43 -4.51
N PHE A 106 -5.47 16.05 -5.39
CA PHE A 106 -5.12 16.11 -6.81
C PHE A 106 -3.92 17.01 -7.11
N ASN A 107 -3.72 18.09 -6.34
CA ASN A 107 -2.51 18.90 -6.44
C ASN A 107 -1.24 18.09 -6.11
N VAL A 108 -1.33 17.14 -5.17
CA VAL A 108 -0.20 16.29 -4.75
C VAL A 108 -0.05 15.03 -5.62
N CYS A 109 -1.13 14.51 -6.20
CA CYS A 109 -1.07 13.29 -7.02
C CYS A 109 -0.76 13.57 -8.49
N ASN A 110 -1.06 14.75 -9.01
CA ASN A 110 -0.81 15.11 -10.41
C ASN A 110 0.54 15.81 -10.62
N LEU A 111 1.57 15.35 -9.91
CA LEU A 111 2.93 15.89 -10.06
C LEU A 111 3.53 15.51 -11.41
N ASP A 112 4.51 16.29 -11.85
CA ASP A 112 5.39 15.88 -12.94
C ASP A 112 6.35 14.78 -12.44
N TYR A 113 5.90 13.53 -12.53
CA TYR A 113 6.68 12.36 -12.13
C TYR A 113 7.94 12.18 -12.97
N SER A 114 7.99 12.71 -14.20
CA SER A 114 9.21 12.66 -15.03
C SER A 114 10.28 13.60 -14.48
N LYS A 115 9.88 14.79 -14.02
CA LYS A 115 10.76 15.71 -13.30
C LYS A 115 11.20 15.11 -11.96
N MET A 116 10.29 14.48 -11.23
CA MET A 116 10.60 13.80 -9.97
C MET A 116 11.61 12.67 -10.16
N ASP A 117 11.44 11.82 -11.18
CA ASP A 117 12.35 10.73 -11.49
C ASP A 117 13.79 11.23 -11.69
N LYS A 118 13.96 12.28 -12.52
CA LYS A 118 15.26 12.91 -12.76
C LYS A 118 15.85 13.53 -11.49
N ALA A 119 15.02 14.19 -10.67
CA ALA A 119 15.48 14.79 -9.43
C ALA A 119 16.02 13.76 -8.42
N MET A 120 15.54 12.51 -8.48
CA MET A 120 16.00 11.42 -7.63
C MET A 120 17.36 10.82 -8.04
N ASP A 121 17.88 11.09 -9.25
CA ASP A 121 19.14 10.52 -9.75
C ASP A 121 20.33 10.78 -8.81
N SER A 122 20.43 12.02 -8.30
CA SER A 122 21.52 12.41 -7.40
C SER A 122 21.47 11.66 -6.07
N LEU A 123 20.26 11.37 -5.57
CA LEU A 123 20.05 10.63 -4.34
C LEU A 123 20.36 9.14 -4.51
N VAL A 124 19.97 8.54 -5.64
CA VAL A 124 20.33 7.16 -6.00
C VAL A 124 21.85 7.01 -6.03
N ALA A 125 22.55 7.90 -6.74
CA ALA A 125 24.01 7.89 -6.81
C ALA A 125 24.69 8.06 -5.44
N LEU A 126 24.04 8.77 -4.49
CA LEU A 126 24.52 8.87 -3.12
C LEU A 126 24.28 7.57 -2.34
N PHE A 127 23.09 6.97 -2.44
CA PHE A 127 22.76 5.74 -1.73
C PHE A 127 23.61 4.56 -2.21
N ASP A 128 23.88 4.45 -3.51
CA ASP A 128 24.67 3.34 -4.09
C ASP A 128 26.12 3.29 -3.58
N LYS A 129 26.65 4.41 -3.08
CA LYS A 129 27.98 4.50 -2.45
C LYS A 129 27.96 4.59 -0.92
N THR A 130 26.77 4.47 -0.31
CA THR A 130 26.58 4.63 1.12
C THR A 130 26.42 3.27 1.77
N ASP A 131 27.27 2.94 2.75
CA ASP A 131 27.13 1.71 3.52
C ASP A 131 26.20 1.88 4.74
N ARG A 132 26.12 3.09 5.30
CA ARG A 132 25.39 3.37 6.54
C ARG A 132 24.63 4.69 6.46
N VAL A 133 23.41 4.69 6.99
CA VAL A 133 22.57 5.87 7.15
C VAL A 133 22.48 6.22 8.63
N HIS A 134 22.58 7.51 8.95
CA HIS A 134 22.36 8.05 10.28
C HIS A 134 21.22 9.07 10.24
N ILE A 135 20.12 8.75 10.93
CA ILE A 135 18.97 9.64 11.09
C ILE A 135 19.06 10.25 12.48
N LYS A 136 19.22 11.58 12.54
CA LYS A 136 19.35 12.34 13.79
C LYS A 136 18.33 13.46 13.86
N GLY A 137 17.64 13.57 15.00
CA GLY A 137 16.64 14.60 15.28
C GLY A 137 16.18 14.56 16.75
N PRO A 138 15.24 15.42 17.16
CA PRO A 138 14.70 15.40 18.52
C PRO A 138 14.12 14.02 18.87
N GLY A 139 14.69 13.36 19.88
CA GLY A 139 14.28 12.01 20.30
C GLY A 139 14.61 10.89 19.31
N THR A 140 15.39 11.15 18.26
CA THR A 140 15.79 10.14 17.26
C THR A 140 17.30 10.18 17.04
N ASP A 141 17.96 9.07 17.32
CA ASP A 141 19.35 8.82 16.95
C ASP A 141 19.46 7.37 16.48
N LEU A 142 19.31 7.17 15.16
CA LEU A 142 19.20 5.85 14.55
C LEU A 142 20.27 5.69 13.48
N THR A 143 21.17 4.73 13.66
CA THR A 143 22.16 4.36 12.65
C THR A 143 21.99 2.91 12.22
N PHE A 144 21.93 2.67 10.91
CA PHE A 144 21.79 1.34 10.33
C PHE A 144 22.58 1.21 9.03
N SER A 145 22.87 -0.04 8.65
CA SER A 145 23.54 -0.35 7.40
C SER A 145 22.53 -0.43 6.26
N VAL A 146 22.88 0.15 5.11
CA VAL A 146 22.17 -0.03 3.84
C VAL A 146 23.03 -0.75 2.79
N LYS A 147 24.23 -1.19 3.18
CA LYS A 147 25.10 -2.02 2.34
C LYS A 147 24.35 -3.22 1.76
N GLY A 148 24.41 -3.37 0.44
CA GLY A 148 23.77 -4.47 -0.30
C GLY A 148 22.25 -4.30 -0.51
N VAL A 149 21.66 -3.19 -0.07
CA VAL A 149 20.26 -2.84 -0.37
C VAL A 149 20.24 -2.00 -1.65
N PRO A 150 19.51 -2.41 -2.71
CA PRO A 150 19.46 -1.65 -3.95
C PRO A 150 18.69 -0.33 -3.78
N SER A 151 19.17 0.73 -4.42
CA SER A 151 18.45 2.00 -4.54
C SER A 151 17.35 1.87 -5.60
N ILE A 152 16.10 2.09 -5.22
CA ILE A 152 14.96 2.04 -6.13
C ILE A 152 14.22 3.36 -6.07
N LYS A 153 14.03 4.01 -7.22
CA LYS A 153 13.22 5.22 -7.32
C LYS A 153 11.74 4.89 -7.19
N CYS A 154 11.03 5.70 -6.40
CA CYS A 154 9.58 5.64 -6.27
C CYS A 154 8.93 6.80 -7.03
N ALA A 155 9.17 6.91 -8.33
CA ALA A 155 8.70 7.99 -9.19
C ALA A 155 7.33 7.71 -9.84
N GLY A 156 6.35 7.24 -9.06
CA GLY A 156 4.95 7.10 -9.54
C GLY A 156 4.67 5.95 -10.51
N HIS A 157 5.60 5.02 -10.74
CA HIS A 157 5.38 3.90 -11.66
C HIS A 157 4.41 2.81 -11.15
N MET A 158 4.30 2.66 -9.83
CA MET A 158 3.54 1.56 -9.19
C MET A 158 2.59 2.05 -8.09
N ASN A 159 2.96 3.10 -7.36
CA ASN A 159 2.19 3.64 -6.25
C ASN A 159 2.02 5.14 -6.44
N ILE A 160 0.78 5.57 -6.60
CA ILE A 160 0.38 6.98 -6.61
C ILE A 160 -0.20 7.28 -5.22
N PRO A 161 0.13 8.44 -4.61
CA PRO A 161 -0.34 8.80 -3.27
C PRO A 161 -1.86 8.61 -3.04
#